data_AF-A0A820UR68-F1
#
_entry.id   AF-A0A820UR68-F1
#
_cell.length_a   1.000
_cell.length_b   1.000
_cell.length_c   1.000
_cell.angle_alpha   90.00
_cell.angle_beta   90.00
_cell.angle_gamma   90.00
#
_symmetry.space_group_name_H-M   'P 1'
#
loop_
_entity.id
_entity.type
_entity.pdbx_description
1 polymer ?
#
loop_
_entity_poly.entity_id
_entity_poly.type
_entity_poly.pdbx_seq_one_letter_code
_entity_poly.pdbx_strand_id
1 'polypeptide(L)'
;MANASTSMQYHNFEWLWKSNTDPWSAKEEAKWSRYSDIENEIIEEAYQNKKDVALLDDYHIDLANRIQISNTNVNNQRPVKRSEINRGDEGRLREQRFFSSPIHPKAPFYFREAYRIRSFFLEETFARINFQGWSIKAKMEIVDQAARGLIEEGKLAGKQREAEWMAKELMRVREDNLVTIWKCCIRLYTMESFLYRKLNETMRLAGSEDMRDKVLWQ
;
A
#
# COMPACT_ATOMS: atom_id res chain seq x y z
N MET A 1 1.29 32.91 12.41
CA MET A 1 1.62 31.48 12.43
C MET A 1 0.85 30.84 11.30
N ALA A 2 1.55 30.32 10.30
CA ALA A 2 0.95 29.88 9.05
C ALA A 2 0.23 28.53 9.25
N ASN A 3 -1.07 28.49 8.93
CA ASN A 3 -1.86 27.27 8.84
C ASN A 3 -1.37 26.46 7.64
N ALA A 4 -0.58 25.42 7.88
CA ALA A 4 -0.36 24.36 6.90
C ALA A 4 -1.60 23.46 6.90
N SER A 5 -2.67 23.93 6.27
CA SER A 5 -3.71 23.03 5.75
C SER A 5 -3.07 22.24 4.61
N THR A 6 -2.43 21.12 4.94
CA THR A 6 -1.96 20.16 3.95
C THR A 6 -3.19 19.53 3.30
N SER A 7 -3.71 20.19 2.26
CA SER A 7 -4.63 19.55 1.33
C SER A 7 -3.92 18.29 0.83
N MET A 8 -4.62 17.16 0.78
CA MET A 8 -4.16 15.98 0.06
C MET A 8 -3.98 16.42 -1.40
N GLN A 9 -2.77 16.85 -1.75
CA GLN A 9 -2.42 17.12 -3.13
C GLN A 9 -2.31 15.76 -3.81
N TYR A 10 -3.43 15.29 -4.35
CA TYR A 10 -3.39 14.24 -5.35
C TYR A 10 -2.49 14.75 -6.46
N HIS A 11 -1.34 14.12 -6.63
CA HIS A 11 -0.46 14.40 -7.75
C HIS A 11 -1.28 14.21 -9.02
N ASN A 12 -1.34 15.23 -9.89
CA ASN A 12 -2.05 15.15 -11.17
C ASN A 12 -1.27 14.30 -12.18
N PHE A 13 -0.45 13.37 -11.71
CA PHE A 13 0.49 12.61 -12.52
C PHE A 13 0.42 11.14 -12.16
N GLU A 14 0.48 10.31 -13.20
CA GLU A 14 0.60 8.86 -13.09
C GLU A 14 1.83 8.38 -13.85
N TRP A 15 2.49 7.39 -13.28
CA TRP A 15 3.55 6.64 -13.90
C TRP A 15 2.97 5.37 -14.52
N LEU A 16 3.42 5.10 -15.73
CA LEU A 16 2.94 4.01 -16.57
C LEU A 16 4.14 3.24 -17.11
N TRP A 17 4.00 1.94 -17.28
CA TRP A 17 4.99 1.07 -17.90
C TRP A 17 4.40 0.39 -19.12
N LYS A 18 5.24 0.12 -20.13
CA LYS A 18 4.79 -0.52 -21.37
C LYS A 18 4.59 -2.02 -21.16
N SER A 19 3.34 -2.46 -21.23
CA SER A 19 2.89 -3.80 -20.85
C SER A 19 2.74 -4.79 -21.99
N ASN A 20 3.16 -4.43 -23.20
CA ASN A 20 3.31 -5.36 -24.33
C ASN A 20 4.19 -6.57 -23.96
N THR A 21 3.94 -7.71 -24.60
CA THR A 21 4.79 -8.91 -24.46
C THR A 21 6.21 -8.58 -24.92
N ASP A 22 6.35 -7.95 -26.08
CA ASP A 22 7.58 -7.29 -26.52
C ASP A 22 7.47 -5.77 -26.31
N PRO A 23 8.10 -5.21 -25.26
CA PRO A 23 8.04 -3.79 -24.96
C PRO A 23 8.76 -2.92 -26.00
N TRP A 24 9.60 -3.50 -26.86
CA TRP A 24 10.40 -2.75 -27.85
C TRP A 24 9.87 -2.90 -29.28
N SER A 25 8.85 -3.73 -29.49
CA SER A 25 8.20 -3.86 -30.80
C SER A 25 7.65 -2.54 -31.31
N ALA A 26 8.01 -2.20 -32.54
CA ALA A 26 7.46 -1.07 -33.30
C ALA A 26 6.18 -1.45 -34.07
N LYS A 27 5.85 -2.75 -34.14
CA LYS A 27 4.69 -3.25 -34.91
C LYS A 27 3.42 -3.34 -34.07
N GLU A 28 3.55 -3.40 -32.76
CA GLU A 28 2.42 -3.48 -31.84
C GLU A 28 2.01 -2.10 -31.34
N GLU A 29 0.70 -1.89 -31.19
CA GLU A 29 0.18 -0.74 -30.47
C GLU A 29 0.68 -0.75 -29.02
N ALA A 30 1.16 0.39 -28.55
CA ALA A 30 1.75 0.50 -27.22
C ALA A 30 0.68 0.42 -26.13
N LYS A 31 0.68 -0.70 -25.40
CA LYS A 31 -0.16 -0.89 -24.21
C LYS A 31 0.59 -0.38 -22.99
N TRP A 32 -0.08 0.47 -22.22
CA TRP A 32 0.47 1.07 -21.02
C TRP A 32 -0.35 0.62 -19.82
N SER A 33 0.35 0.12 -18.80
CA SER A 33 -0.25 -0.27 -17.53
C SER A 33 0.24 0.66 -16.43
N ARG A 34 -0.61 0.86 -15.42
CA ARG A 34 -0.29 1.69 -14.25
C ARG A 34 0.57 0.92 -13.27
N TYR A 35 1.37 1.67 -12.53
CA TYR A 35 1.93 1.20 -11.26
C TYR A 35 0.85 1.18 -10.18
N SER A 36 1.10 0.45 -9.10
CA SER A 36 0.24 0.55 -7.90
C SER A 36 0.27 1.97 -7.35
N ASP A 37 -0.72 2.33 -6.52
CA ASP A 37 -0.76 3.67 -5.92
C ASP A 37 0.54 3.97 -5.16
N ILE A 38 1.08 3.01 -4.41
CA ILE A 38 2.30 3.22 -3.62
C ILE A 38 3.54 3.28 -4.50
N GLU A 39 3.65 2.37 -5.47
CA GLU A 39 4.76 2.41 -6.43
C GLU A 39 4.80 3.75 -7.17
N ASN A 40 3.63 4.26 -7.59
CA ASN A 40 3.51 5.57 -8.20
C ASN A 40 4.01 6.71 -7.30
N GLU A 41 3.64 6.68 -6.00
CA GLU A 41 4.13 7.66 -5.02
C GLU A 41 5.64 7.55 -4.79
N ILE A 42 6.20 6.34 -4.73
CA ILE A 42 7.66 6.13 -4.58
C ILE A 42 8.41 6.68 -5.80
N ILE A 43 7.93 6.40 -7.02
CA ILE A 43 8.55 6.90 -8.26
C ILE A 43 8.44 8.42 -8.33
N GLU A 44 7.27 8.99 -8.05
CA GLU A 44 7.05 10.43 -8.09
C GLU A 44 7.87 11.15 -7.01
N GLU A 45 7.97 10.61 -5.79
CA GLU A 45 8.84 11.15 -4.74
C GLU A 45 10.31 11.14 -5.18
N ALA A 46 10.79 10.06 -5.82
CA ALA A 46 12.16 9.99 -6.33
C ALA A 46 12.41 11.01 -7.44
N TYR A 47 11.45 11.16 -8.37
CA TYR A 47 11.51 12.11 -9.47
C TYR A 47 11.52 13.57 -8.98
N GLN A 48 10.63 13.94 -8.06
CA GLN A 48 10.57 15.29 -7.49
C GLN A 48 11.84 15.66 -6.71
N ASN A 49 12.45 14.66 -6.06
CA ASN A 49 13.72 14.82 -5.36
C ASN A 49 14.95 14.73 -6.29
N LYS A 50 14.76 14.72 -7.62
CA LYS A 50 15.83 14.67 -8.63
C LYS A 50 16.81 13.50 -8.42
N LYS A 51 16.30 12.35 -8.00
CA LYS A 51 17.08 11.11 -7.94
C LYS A 51 17.19 10.52 -9.34
N ASP A 52 18.29 9.82 -9.60
CA ASP A 52 18.49 9.10 -10.87
C ASP A 52 17.69 7.80 -10.92
N VAL A 53 17.45 7.19 -9.75
CA VAL A 53 16.80 5.88 -9.63
C VAL A 53 15.70 5.89 -8.58
N ALA A 54 14.55 5.30 -8.91
CA ALA A 54 13.51 4.92 -7.96
C ALA A 54 13.58 3.41 -7.68
N LEU A 55 13.73 3.02 -6.42
CA LEU A 55 13.83 1.62 -6.00
C LEU A 55 12.46 1.08 -5.59
N LEU A 56 12.03 -0.01 -6.22
CA LEU A 56 10.80 -0.73 -5.92
C LEU A 56 11.13 -2.17 -5.53
N ASP A 57 10.13 -2.96 -5.13
CA ASP A 57 10.37 -4.32 -4.63
C ASP A 57 10.91 -5.26 -5.72
N ASP A 58 10.20 -5.34 -6.85
CA ASP A 58 10.49 -6.32 -7.92
C ASP A 58 11.40 -5.74 -9.03
N TYR A 59 11.55 -4.42 -9.08
CA TYR A 59 12.28 -3.70 -10.11
C TYR A 59 12.77 -2.34 -9.59
N HIS A 60 13.55 -1.63 -10.40
CA HIS A 60 13.89 -0.24 -10.18
C HIS A 60 13.68 0.54 -11.47
N ILE A 61 13.46 1.85 -11.34
CA ILE A 61 13.25 2.76 -12.46
C ILE A 61 14.48 3.63 -12.62
N ASP A 62 15.15 3.51 -13.74
CA ASP A 62 16.09 4.52 -14.22
C ASP A 62 15.27 5.71 -14.76
N LEU A 63 15.26 6.80 -13.99
CA LEU A 63 14.48 7.99 -14.28
C LEU A 63 15.09 8.83 -15.40
N ALA A 64 16.41 8.74 -15.60
CA ALA A 64 17.12 9.46 -16.66
C ALA A 64 16.79 8.85 -18.03
N ASN A 65 16.84 7.52 -18.13
CA ASN A 65 16.55 6.80 -19.37
C ASN A 65 15.07 6.44 -19.52
N ARG A 66 14.26 6.62 -18.47
CA ARG A 66 12.84 6.24 -18.41
C ARG A 66 12.63 4.76 -18.71
N ILE A 67 13.38 3.93 -18.01
CA ILE A 67 13.34 2.47 -18.15
C ILE A 67 13.13 1.82 -16.78
N GLN A 68 12.17 0.91 -16.71
CA GLN A 68 12.04 -0.06 -15.63
C GLN A 68 12.99 -1.24 -15.91
N ILE A 69 13.75 -1.65 -14.90
CA ILE A 69 14.69 -2.77 -14.97
C ILE A 69 14.35 -3.74 -13.83
N SER A 70 14.14 -5.02 -14.15
CA SER A 70 13.88 -6.04 -13.13
C SER A 70 15.09 -6.22 -12.22
N ASN A 71 14.83 -6.34 -10.91
CA ASN A 71 15.87 -6.56 -9.90
C ASN A 71 16.51 -7.95 -10.00
N THR A 72 15.83 -8.91 -10.64
CA THR A 72 16.30 -10.30 -10.80
C THR A 72 16.86 -10.60 -12.19
N ASN A 73 16.47 -9.83 -13.21
CA ASN A 73 16.93 -10.02 -14.58
C ASN A 73 17.09 -8.69 -15.31
N VAL A 74 18.34 -8.24 -15.47
CA VAL A 74 18.68 -6.95 -16.10
C VAL A 74 18.23 -6.86 -17.57
N ASN A 75 18.02 -7.99 -18.25
CA ASN A 75 17.52 -8.00 -19.63
C ASN A 75 16.00 -7.80 -19.70
N ASN A 76 15.29 -7.98 -18.59
CA ASN A 76 13.86 -7.70 -18.52
C ASN A 76 13.64 -6.21 -18.24
N GLN A 77 13.67 -5.44 -19.32
CA GLN A 77 13.52 -3.99 -19.29
C GLN A 77 12.25 -3.54 -20.00
N ARG A 78 11.63 -2.48 -19.48
CA ARG A 78 10.40 -1.92 -20.04
C ARG A 78 10.46 -0.40 -20.04
N PRO A 79 10.08 0.28 -21.13
CA PRO A 79 9.90 1.72 -21.13
C PRO A 79 8.88 2.17 -20.09
N VAL A 80 9.13 3.31 -19.47
CA VAL A 80 8.18 3.97 -18.57
C VAL A 80 7.87 5.39 -19.03
N LYS A 81 6.72 5.91 -18.62
CA LYS A 81 6.37 7.31 -18.86
C LYS A 81 5.60 7.88 -17.68
N ARG A 82 5.76 9.18 -17.50
CA ARG A 82 4.95 10.01 -16.61
C ARG A 82 3.90 10.73 -17.46
N SER A 83 2.63 10.62 -17.08
CA SER A 83 1.49 11.23 -17.78
C SER A 83 0.70 12.11 -16.83
N GLU A 84 0.06 13.16 -17.34
CA GLU A 84 -0.93 13.91 -16.58
C GLU A 84 -2.25 13.14 -16.51
N ILE A 85 -2.85 13.10 -15.32
CA ILE A 85 -4.14 12.44 -15.09
C ILE A 85 -5.26 13.40 -15.50
N ASN A 86 -5.96 13.10 -16.59
CA ASN A 86 -7.22 13.75 -16.90
C ASN A 86 -8.30 13.27 -15.92
N ARG A 87 -8.80 14.18 -15.09
CA ARG A 87 -9.79 13.88 -14.03
C ARG A 87 -11.16 13.42 -14.56
N GLY A 88 -11.38 13.45 -15.87
CA GLY A 88 -12.60 12.99 -16.54
C GLY A 88 -12.58 11.52 -16.97
N ASP A 89 -11.46 10.81 -16.89
CA ASP A 89 -11.42 9.39 -17.26
C ASP A 89 -12.02 8.51 -16.16
N GLU A 90 -13.16 7.88 -16.49
CA GLU A 90 -13.96 6.97 -15.66
C GLU A 90 -13.22 5.69 -15.23
N GLY A 91 -11.98 5.47 -15.67
CA GLY A 91 -11.16 4.28 -15.39
C GLY A 91 -10.53 4.21 -14.00
N ARG A 92 -11.15 4.81 -12.97
CA ARG A 92 -10.69 4.75 -11.56
C ARG A 92 -11.37 3.67 -10.73
N LEU A 93 -12.38 2.98 -11.29
CA LEU A 93 -13.00 1.86 -10.61
C LEU A 93 -12.00 0.70 -10.56
N ARG A 94 -11.57 0.39 -9.33
CA ARG A 94 -10.66 -0.72 -9.06
C ARG A 94 -11.48 -2.00 -9.01
N GLU A 95 -11.74 -2.58 -10.18
CA GLU A 95 -12.57 -3.79 -10.30
C GLU A 95 -12.05 -4.94 -9.41
N GLN A 96 -10.73 -5.03 -9.24
CA GLN A 96 -10.07 -5.96 -8.32
C GLN A 96 -10.51 -5.87 -6.86
N ARG A 97 -11.10 -4.75 -6.44
CA ARG A 97 -11.71 -4.61 -5.10
C ARG A 97 -12.97 -5.42 -4.93
N PHE A 98 -13.69 -5.63 -6.03
CA PHE A 98 -14.96 -6.34 -6.06
C PHE A 98 -14.78 -7.83 -6.36
N PHE A 99 -13.57 -8.27 -6.75
CA PHE A 99 -13.28 -9.68 -6.98
C PHE A 99 -12.87 -10.40 -5.69
N SER A 100 -13.38 -11.61 -5.53
CA SER A 100 -13.02 -12.54 -4.47
C SER A 100 -11.61 -13.10 -4.72
N SER A 101 -10.54 -12.36 -4.39
CA SER A 101 -9.20 -12.94 -4.29
C SER A 101 -9.22 -14.21 -3.44
N PRO A 102 -8.61 -15.32 -3.90
CA PRO A 102 -8.50 -16.55 -3.12
C PRO A 102 -7.81 -16.24 -1.78
N ILE A 103 -8.42 -16.66 -0.68
CA ILE A 103 -7.83 -16.53 0.65
C ILE A 103 -6.58 -17.41 0.68
N HIS A 104 -5.39 -16.80 0.78
CA HIS A 104 -4.14 -17.57 0.83
C HIS A 104 -3.85 -17.99 2.28
N PRO A 105 -3.93 -19.30 2.62
CA PRO A 105 -3.93 -19.78 4.00
C PRO A 105 -2.55 -19.79 4.69
N LYS A 106 -1.47 -19.44 3.99
CA LYS A 106 -0.13 -19.34 4.60
C LYS A 106 0.05 -17.94 5.21
N ALA A 107 -0.26 -17.84 6.51
CA ALA A 107 -0.36 -16.68 7.42
C ALA A 107 0.93 -15.80 7.52
N PRO A 108 0.90 -14.52 8.02
CA PRO A 108 0.27 -14.10 9.29
C PRO A 108 -0.42 -12.70 9.35
N PHE A 109 -1.08 -12.40 10.48
CA PHE A 109 -0.96 -11.14 11.24
C PHE A 109 -0.09 -11.54 12.45
N TYR A 110 1.01 -10.88 12.77
CA TYR A 110 1.91 -11.39 13.83
C TYR A 110 1.21 -11.49 15.22
N PHE A 111 0.75 -12.68 15.62
CA PHE A 111 0.72 -13.22 16.99
C PHE A 111 0.48 -14.73 16.94
N ARG A 112 1.52 -15.50 17.27
CA ARG A 112 1.61 -16.97 17.11
C ARG A 112 0.73 -17.78 18.07
N GLU A 113 -0.14 -17.16 18.86
CA GLU A 113 -0.93 -17.83 19.92
C GLU A 113 -2.44 -17.56 19.85
N ALA A 114 -2.91 -16.96 18.77
CA ALA A 114 -4.06 -16.09 18.89
C ALA A 114 -5.25 -16.57 18.03
N TYR A 115 -5.65 -17.82 18.26
CA TYR A 115 -6.90 -18.42 17.82
C TYR A 115 -8.15 -17.81 18.49
N ARG A 116 -7.95 -16.83 19.38
CA ARG A 116 -8.99 -16.00 20.02
C ARG A 116 -9.19 -14.61 19.37
N ILE A 117 -8.46 -14.28 18.29
CA ILE A 117 -8.37 -12.92 17.73
C ILE A 117 -9.63 -12.43 17.01
N ARG A 118 -10.52 -13.29 16.50
CA ARG A 118 -11.70 -12.82 15.74
C ARG A 118 -12.59 -11.88 16.56
N SER A 119 -12.85 -12.21 17.83
CA SER A 119 -13.62 -11.31 18.71
C SER A 119 -12.71 -10.29 19.39
N PHE A 120 -11.50 -10.67 19.84
CA PHE A 120 -10.64 -9.74 20.58
C PHE A 120 -10.12 -8.58 19.72
N PHE A 121 -9.72 -8.79 18.46
CA PHE A 121 -9.19 -7.69 17.65
C PHE A 121 -10.28 -6.70 17.24
N LEU A 122 -11.51 -7.15 16.97
CA LEU A 122 -12.61 -6.22 16.68
C LEU A 122 -13.17 -5.62 17.97
N GLU A 123 -13.51 -6.42 18.98
CA GLU A 123 -14.09 -5.95 20.24
C GLU A 123 -13.10 -5.12 21.06
N GLU A 124 -11.84 -5.51 21.16
CA GLU A 124 -10.82 -4.74 21.89
C GLU A 124 -10.39 -3.50 21.09
N THR A 125 -10.29 -3.56 19.75
CA THR A 125 -10.02 -2.36 18.95
C THR A 125 -11.20 -1.39 19.02
N PHE A 126 -12.45 -1.86 18.91
CA PHE A 126 -13.64 -1.01 19.07
C PHE A 126 -13.82 -0.51 20.52
N ALA A 127 -13.51 -1.31 21.54
CA ALA A 127 -13.53 -0.89 22.94
C ALA A 127 -12.41 0.11 23.26
N ARG A 128 -11.22 -0.04 22.65
CA ARG A 128 -10.09 0.90 22.72
C ARG A 128 -10.28 2.15 21.87
N ILE A 129 -11.10 2.08 20.82
CA ILE A 129 -11.53 3.22 19.98
C ILE A 129 -12.50 4.14 20.73
N ASN A 130 -12.92 3.81 21.95
CA ASN A 130 -13.52 4.79 22.85
C ASN A 130 -12.42 5.77 23.33
N PHE A 131 -12.02 6.68 22.44
CA PHE A 131 -10.83 7.56 22.49
C PHE A 131 -10.84 8.62 23.59
N GLN A 132 -11.87 8.68 24.43
CA GLN A 132 -11.90 9.61 25.55
C GLN A 132 -10.95 9.14 26.65
N GLY A 133 -9.75 9.75 26.70
CA GLY A 133 -8.85 9.63 27.85
C GLY A 133 -7.45 9.08 27.57
N TRP A 134 -7.08 8.82 26.31
CA TRP A 134 -5.71 8.41 26.01
C TRP A 134 -4.70 9.55 26.19
N SER A 135 -3.60 9.24 26.87
CA SER A 135 -2.46 10.13 26.88
C SER A 135 -1.87 10.27 25.47
N ILE A 136 -1.28 11.43 25.19
CA ILE A 136 -0.53 11.68 23.94
C ILE A 136 0.53 10.58 23.72
N LYS A 137 1.15 10.09 24.79
CA LYS A 137 2.14 9.01 24.76
C LYS A 137 1.56 7.68 24.25
N ALA A 138 0.41 7.24 24.77
CA ALA A 138 -0.22 5.99 24.36
C ALA A 138 -0.61 6.00 22.87
N LYS A 139 -1.08 7.15 22.39
CA LYS A 139 -1.39 7.37 20.99
C LYS A 139 -0.15 7.28 20.09
N MET A 140 0.94 7.96 20.46
CA MET A 140 2.20 7.89 19.71
C MET A 140 2.75 6.46 19.67
N GLU A 141 2.65 5.74 20.78
CA GLU A 141 3.09 4.34 20.87
C GLU A 141 2.32 3.42 19.92
N ILE A 142 1.02 3.66 19.72
CA ILE A 142 0.22 2.90 18.76
C ILE A 142 0.59 3.22 17.32
N VAL A 143 0.90 4.49 17.02
CA VAL A 143 1.46 4.84 15.70
C VAL A 143 2.79 4.12 15.47
N ASP A 144 3.67 4.08 16.47
CA ASP A 144 4.96 3.37 16.40
C ASP A 144 4.76 1.85 16.21
N GLN A 145 3.81 1.25 16.93
CA GLN A 145 3.45 -0.16 16.76
C GLN A 145 2.88 -0.45 15.38
N ALA A 146 1.98 0.40 14.88
CA ALA A 146 1.39 0.25 13.55
C ALA A 146 2.44 0.39 12.44
N ALA A 147 3.35 1.37 12.53
CA ALA A 147 4.43 1.53 11.57
C ALA A 147 5.35 0.29 11.53
N ARG A 148 5.68 -0.30 12.69
CA ARG A 148 6.44 -1.55 12.76
C ARG A 148 5.67 -2.73 12.17
N GLY A 149 4.38 -2.84 12.48
CA GLY A 149 3.51 -3.88 11.92
C GLY A 149 3.44 -3.82 10.40
N LEU A 150 3.35 -2.62 9.81
CA LEU A 150 3.39 -2.45 8.35
C LEU A 150 4.67 -3.03 7.74
N ILE A 151 5.83 -2.71 8.33
CA ILE A 151 7.13 -3.18 7.83
C ILE A 151 7.21 -4.71 7.87
N GLU A 152 6.85 -5.32 9.00
CA GLU A 152 6.91 -6.79 9.14
C GLU A 152 5.97 -7.50 8.16
N GLU A 153 4.73 -7.01 8.02
CA GLU A 153 3.77 -7.58 7.08
C GLU A 153 4.20 -7.38 5.62
N GLY A 154 4.78 -6.22 5.30
CA GLY A 154 5.39 -5.96 4.00
C GLY A 154 6.48 -6.95 3.66
N LYS A 155 7.39 -7.21 4.61
CA LYS A 155 8.46 -8.20 4.45
C LYS A 155 7.91 -9.58 4.14
N LEU A 156 6.88 -10.01 4.85
CA LEU A 156 6.22 -11.31 4.65
C LEU A 156 5.49 -11.39 3.30
N ALA A 157 4.94 -10.27 2.83
CA ALA A 157 4.31 -10.16 1.53
C ALA A 157 5.30 -9.99 0.35
N GLY A 158 6.60 -9.87 0.62
CA GLY A 158 7.60 -9.51 -0.40
C GLY A 158 7.44 -8.07 -0.93
N LYS A 159 6.83 -7.20 -0.13
CA LYS A 159 6.51 -5.78 -0.43
C LYS A 159 7.16 -4.84 0.58
N GLN A 160 8.46 -5.01 0.77
CA GLN A 160 9.26 -4.29 1.77
C GLN A 160 9.30 -2.78 1.47
N ARG A 161 9.53 -2.38 0.21
CA ARG A 161 9.62 -0.99 -0.20
C ARG A 161 8.29 -0.27 -0.06
N GLU A 162 7.19 -0.93 -0.47
CA GLU A 162 5.85 -0.38 -0.22
C GLU A 162 5.64 -0.15 1.28
N ALA A 163 5.96 -1.13 2.13
CA ALA A 163 5.75 -1.04 3.57
C ALA A 163 6.61 0.02 4.26
N GLU A 164 7.88 0.15 3.86
CA GLU A 164 8.78 1.21 4.33
C GLU A 164 8.21 2.59 4.01
N TRP A 165 7.67 2.78 2.80
CA TRP A 165 7.04 4.02 2.41
C TRP A 165 5.77 4.30 3.25
N MET A 166 4.89 3.31 3.41
CA MET A 166 3.68 3.47 4.22
C MET A 166 3.99 3.78 5.69
N ALA A 167 4.96 3.08 6.28
CA ALA A 167 5.39 3.31 7.65
C ALA A 167 5.96 4.73 7.81
N LYS A 168 6.77 5.19 6.85
CA LYS A 168 7.28 6.57 6.82
C LYS A 168 6.15 7.60 6.77
N GLU A 169 5.13 7.38 5.93
CA GLU A 169 3.96 8.29 5.86
C GLU A 169 3.17 8.33 7.16
N LEU A 170 3.00 7.18 7.82
CA LEU A 170 2.34 7.12 9.12
C LEU A 170 3.16 7.82 10.21
N MET A 171 4.49 7.65 10.20
CA MET A 171 5.40 8.30 11.14
C MET A 171 5.45 9.82 10.97
N ARG A 172 5.24 10.36 9.75
CA ARG A 172 5.16 11.81 9.50
C ARG A 172 4.06 12.50 10.29
N VAL A 173 2.95 11.80 10.56
CA VAL A 173 1.79 12.35 11.28
C VAL A 173 1.74 11.90 12.75
N ARG A 174 2.80 11.25 13.25
CA ARG A 174 2.86 10.64 14.59
C ARG A 174 2.48 11.58 15.72
N GLU A 175 2.93 12.83 15.63
CA GLU A 175 2.74 13.85 16.67
C GLU A 175 1.52 14.74 16.40
N ASP A 176 0.89 14.61 15.23
CA ASP A 176 -0.30 15.38 14.86
C ASP A 176 -1.53 14.93 15.65
N ASN A 177 -2.65 15.65 15.54
CA ASN A 177 -3.92 15.28 16.18
C ASN A 177 -4.51 13.96 15.64
N LEU A 178 -5.45 13.35 16.38
CA LEU A 178 -6.05 12.06 16.01
C LEU A 178 -6.74 12.10 14.64
N VAL A 179 -7.36 13.22 14.28
CA VAL A 179 -8.04 13.35 12.99
C VAL A 179 -7.05 13.25 11.84
N THR A 180 -5.88 13.88 11.95
CA THR A 180 -4.82 13.79 10.93
C THR A 180 -4.27 12.36 10.81
N ILE A 181 -4.01 11.69 11.93
CA ILE A 181 -3.57 10.29 11.94
C ILE A 181 -4.62 9.40 11.29
N TRP A 182 -5.90 9.56 11.64
CA TRP A 182 -6.98 8.78 11.05
C TRP A 182 -7.10 8.99 9.54
N LYS A 183 -6.99 10.23 9.07
CA LYS A 183 -6.97 10.53 7.64
C LYS A 183 -5.79 9.85 6.94
N CYS A 184 -4.62 9.82 7.57
CA CYS A 184 -3.45 9.09 7.06
C CYS A 184 -3.72 7.59 6.98
N CYS A 185 -4.20 6.97 8.07
CA CYS A 185 -4.54 5.55 8.10
C CYS A 185 -5.57 5.17 7.03
N ILE A 186 -6.64 5.96 6.88
CA ILE A 186 -7.66 5.75 5.84
C ILE A 186 -7.04 5.85 4.45
N ARG A 187 -6.18 6.85 4.21
CA ARG A 187 -5.46 6.97 2.92
C ARG A 187 -4.63 5.72 2.65
N LEU A 188 -3.76 5.34 3.56
CA LEU A 188 -2.87 4.17 3.41
C LEU A 188 -3.66 2.87 3.19
N TYR A 189 -4.76 2.68 3.92
CA TYR A 189 -5.64 1.53 3.73
C TYR A 189 -6.34 1.53 2.37
N THR A 190 -6.72 2.70 1.88
CA THR A 190 -7.44 2.85 0.61
C THR A 190 -6.52 2.93 -0.60
N MET A 191 -5.20 2.80 -0.44
CA MET A 191 -4.26 2.69 -1.55
C MET A 191 -4.23 1.26 -2.11
N GLU A 192 -4.00 1.10 -3.41
CA GLU A 192 -3.68 -0.20 -4.01
C GLU A 192 -2.31 -0.62 -3.49
N SER A 193 -2.34 -1.53 -2.52
CA SER A 193 -1.18 -1.93 -1.72
C SER A 193 -1.34 -3.35 -1.19
N PHE A 194 -0.26 -3.92 -0.68
CA PHE A 194 -0.33 -5.18 0.07
C PHE A 194 -1.26 -5.10 1.28
N LEU A 195 -1.29 -3.97 2.00
CA LEU A 195 -2.11 -3.77 3.20
C LEU A 195 -3.59 -3.91 2.89
N TYR A 196 -4.04 -3.25 1.82
CA TYR A 196 -5.43 -3.33 1.37
C TYR A 196 -5.86 -4.78 1.10
N ARG A 197 -5.02 -5.52 0.35
CA ARG A 197 -5.29 -6.93 0.01
C ARG A 197 -5.38 -7.78 1.27
N LYS A 198 -4.42 -7.61 2.20
CA LYS A 198 -4.35 -8.37 3.45
C LYS A 198 -5.52 -8.09 4.40
N LEU A 199 -5.90 -6.84 4.58
CA LEU A 199 -7.04 -6.52 5.44
C LEU A 199 -8.34 -7.04 4.83
N ASN A 200 -8.54 -6.91 3.52
CA ASN A 200 -9.71 -7.48 2.85
C ASN A 200 -9.80 -9.01 2.98
N GLU A 201 -8.68 -9.72 2.76
CA GLU A 201 -8.60 -11.16 2.99
C GLU A 201 -9.04 -11.52 4.42
N THR A 202 -8.53 -10.77 5.40
CA THR A 202 -8.81 -10.98 6.82
C THR A 202 -10.26 -10.67 7.19
N MET A 203 -10.85 -9.62 6.63
CA MET A 203 -12.25 -9.25 6.88
C MET A 203 -13.24 -10.26 6.26
N ARG A 204 -12.94 -10.78 5.06
CA ARG A 204 -13.75 -11.86 4.46
C ARG A 204 -13.68 -13.14 5.27
N LEU A 205 -12.48 -13.47 5.76
CA LEU A 205 -12.31 -14.54 6.71
C LEU A 205 -13.17 -14.28 7.95
N ALA A 206 -13.06 -13.12 8.60
CA ALA A 206 -13.83 -12.80 9.80
C ALA A 206 -15.35 -13.00 9.64
N GLY A 207 -15.89 -12.64 8.47
CA GLY A 207 -17.30 -12.80 8.11
C GLY A 207 -17.73 -14.19 7.62
N SER A 208 -16.82 -15.14 7.40
CA SER A 208 -17.23 -16.51 7.01
C SER A 208 -17.78 -17.27 8.22
N GLU A 209 -19.04 -17.68 8.14
CA GLU A 209 -19.72 -18.52 9.14
C GLU A 209 -19.35 -20.02 9.03
N ASP A 210 -18.65 -20.41 7.96
CA ASP A 210 -18.32 -21.82 7.70
C ASP A 210 -17.25 -22.32 8.70
N MET A 211 -17.63 -23.25 9.58
CA MET A 211 -16.74 -23.85 10.57
C MET A 211 -15.53 -24.57 9.96
N ARG A 212 -15.55 -24.90 8.66
CA ARG A 212 -14.42 -25.54 7.96
C ARG A 212 -13.23 -24.60 7.78
N ASP A 213 -13.47 -23.29 7.67
CA ASP A 213 -12.41 -22.27 7.64
C ASP A 213 -11.75 -22.06 9.02
N LYS A 214 -12.37 -22.57 10.10
CA LYS A 214 -11.78 -22.55 11.45
C LYS A 214 -10.67 -23.59 11.61
N VAL A 215 -10.67 -24.65 10.78
CA VAL A 215 -9.69 -25.75 10.86
C VAL A 215 -8.40 -25.42 10.10
N LEU A 216 -8.45 -24.54 9.10
CA LEU A 216 -7.27 -24.02 8.40
C LEU A 216 -6.29 -23.27 9.31
N TRP A 217 -6.69 -23.02 10.55
CA TRP A 217 -5.84 -22.42 11.55
C TRP A 217 -5.11 -23.46 12.39
N GLN A 218 -5.59 -24.68 12.67
CA GLN A 218 -4.87 -25.64 13.55
C GLN A 218 -3.55 -26.11 12.92
#